data_AF-A0A9D4QIK7-F1
#
_entry.id   AF-A0A9D4QIK7-F1
#
_cell.length_a   1.000
_cell.length_b   1.000
_cell.length_c   1.000
_cell.angle_alpha   90.00
_cell.angle_beta   90.00
_cell.angle_gamma   90.00
#
_symmetry.space_group_name_H-M   'P 1'
#
loop_
_entity.id
_entity.type
_entity.pdbx_description
1 polymer ?
#
loop_
_entity_poly.entity_id
_entity_poly.type
_entity_poly.pdbx_seq_one_letter_code
_entity_poly.pdbx_strand_id
1 'polypeptide(L)'
;MPLYKRLELFEGGGSAWWSKEEQVHMFFQANDTLEEKQRDIFLASCRTQAFSLLLDLLKPATPHTKTLSELLTTLHSHFSPASSTLMERFRFNNRSRREGESLGQFVAALRGLVSSWAYGNQPGSLLRDHFVCGINNPTMQI
;
A
#
# COMPACT_ATOMS: atom_id res chain seq x y z
N MET A 1 -9.47 -9.91 -31.23
CA MET A 1 -9.79 -9.11 -30.04
C MET A 1 -8.59 -8.22 -29.76
N PRO A 2 -8.77 -6.92 -29.45
CA PRO A 2 -7.63 -6.06 -29.18
C PRO A 2 -7.03 -6.46 -27.82
N LEU A 3 -5.80 -6.97 -27.84
CA LEU A 3 -4.97 -7.13 -26.65
C LEU A 3 -4.70 -5.73 -26.09
N TYR A 4 -5.46 -5.30 -25.09
CA TYR A 4 -5.20 -4.03 -24.43
C TYR A 4 -3.88 -4.16 -23.66
N LYS A 5 -2.82 -3.57 -24.23
CA LYS A 5 -1.48 -3.27 -23.65
C LYS A 5 -0.87 -4.30 -22.69
N ARG A 6 0.38 -4.71 -22.95
CA ARG A 6 1.19 -5.53 -22.02
C ARG A 6 1.13 -4.99 -20.59
N LEU A 7 0.82 -5.86 -19.62
CA LEU A 7 0.89 -5.56 -18.20
C LEU A 7 2.28 -4.98 -17.86
N GLU A 8 2.33 -3.80 -17.25
CA GLU A 8 3.60 -3.12 -16.96
C GLU A 8 4.51 -3.99 -16.07
N LEU A 9 5.82 -3.84 -16.19
CA LEU A 9 6.75 -4.66 -15.42
C LEU A 9 6.78 -4.20 -13.96
N PHE A 10 6.65 -5.14 -13.02
CA PHE A 10 6.74 -4.83 -11.59
C PHE A 10 8.19 -4.95 -11.10
N GLU A 11 8.72 -3.86 -10.54
CA GLU A 11 10.13 -3.77 -10.10
C GLU A 11 10.35 -4.22 -8.65
N GLY A 12 9.30 -4.43 -7.87
CA GLY A 12 9.42 -4.90 -6.47
C GLY A 12 9.47 -3.79 -5.42
N GLY A 13 9.13 -2.55 -5.76
CA GLY A 13 9.05 -1.43 -4.81
C GLY A 13 7.72 -1.37 -4.06
N GLY A 14 7.75 -1.29 -2.72
CA GLY A 14 6.55 -1.29 -1.89
C GLY A 14 5.65 -0.06 -2.02
N SER A 15 6.19 1.11 -2.36
CA SER A 15 5.40 2.34 -2.56
C SER A 15 4.51 2.30 -3.81
N ALA A 16 4.78 1.40 -4.76
CA ALA A 16 4.02 1.23 -5.99
C ALA A 16 3.10 0.00 -5.98
N TRP A 17 3.11 -0.80 -4.90
CA TRP A 17 2.38 -2.07 -4.85
C TRP A 17 0.87 -1.89 -5.02
N TRP A 18 0.25 -0.95 -4.28
CA TRP A 18 -1.20 -0.70 -4.36
C TRP A 18 -1.66 -0.37 -5.80
N SER A 19 -0.96 0.55 -6.45
CA SER A 19 -1.25 0.90 -7.84
C SER A 19 -1.04 -0.29 -8.78
N LYS A 20 -0.09 -1.17 -8.47
CA LYS A 20 0.21 -2.34 -9.30
C LYS A 20 -0.85 -3.43 -9.16
N GLU A 21 -1.28 -3.71 -7.94
CA GLU A 21 -2.35 -4.67 -7.65
C GLU A 21 -3.64 -4.29 -8.38
N GLU A 22 -4.04 -3.02 -8.32
CA GLU A 22 -5.21 -2.52 -9.04
C GLU A 22 -5.06 -2.66 -10.56
N GLN A 23 -3.89 -2.33 -11.12
CA GLN A 23 -3.62 -2.52 -12.55
C GLN A 23 -3.71 -3.99 -13.00
N VAL A 24 -3.30 -4.93 -12.15
CA VAL A 24 -3.39 -6.37 -12.43
C VAL A 24 -4.86 -6.79 -12.53
N HIS A 25 -5.70 -6.36 -11.58
CA HIS A 25 -7.13 -6.62 -11.61
C HIS A 25 -7.81 -6.00 -12.85
N MET A 26 -7.54 -4.73 -13.12
CA MET A 26 -8.09 -4.04 -14.30
C MET A 26 -7.64 -4.69 -15.62
N PHE A 27 -6.40 -5.15 -15.71
CA PHE A 27 -5.88 -5.81 -16.92
C PHE A 27 -6.61 -7.13 -17.20
N PHE A 28 -6.84 -7.96 -16.18
CA PHE A 28 -7.52 -9.24 -16.37
C PHE A 28 -9.01 -9.05 -16.70
N GLN A 29 -9.67 -8.08 -16.06
CA GLN A 29 -11.06 -7.73 -16.37
C GLN A 29 -11.19 -7.17 -17.80
N ALA A 30 -10.32 -6.27 -18.22
CA ALA A 30 -10.39 -5.65 -19.54
C ALA A 30 -10.08 -6.61 -20.70
N ASN A 31 -9.37 -7.71 -20.44
CA ASN A 31 -8.97 -8.69 -21.45
C ASN A 31 -9.71 -10.03 -21.33
N ASP A 32 -10.77 -10.13 -20.50
CA ASP A 32 -11.53 -11.36 -20.26
C ASP A 32 -10.62 -12.59 -20.04
N THR A 33 -9.56 -12.39 -19.23
CA THR A 33 -8.51 -13.40 -19.09
C THR A 33 -9.00 -14.59 -18.28
N LEU A 34 -8.94 -15.79 -18.85
CA LEU A 34 -9.23 -17.05 -18.15
C LEU A 34 -8.38 -17.19 -16.88
N GLU A 35 -9.01 -17.52 -15.75
CA GLU A 35 -8.36 -17.61 -14.43
C GLU A 35 -7.10 -18.48 -14.43
N GLU A 36 -7.15 -19.61 -15.15
CA GLU A 36 -6.03 -20.55 -15.32
C GLU A 36 -4.77 -19.92 -15.94
N LYS A 37 -4.91 -18.85 -16.73
CA LYS A 37 -3.79 -18.13 -17.38
C LYS A 37 -3.34 -16.91 -16.59
N GLN A 38 -4.16 -16.38 -15.69
CA GLN A 38 -3.89 -15.13 -14.99
C GLN A 38 -2.63 -15.24 -14.12
N ARG A 39 -2.42 -16.38 -13.44
CA ARG A 39 -1.20 -16.65 -12.66
C ARG A 39 0.05 -16.51 -13.52
N ASP A 40 0.09 -17.18 -14.67
CA ASP A 40 1.30 -17.23 -15.51
C ASP A 40 1.57 -15.86 -16.16
N ILE A 41 0.51 -15.14 -16.55
CA ILE A 41 0.63 -13.77 -17.06
C ILE A 41 1.15 -12.83 -15.98
N PHE A 42 0.67 -12.94 -14.74
CA PHE A 42 1.16 -12.16 -13.62
C PHE A 42 2.64 -12.44 -13.34
N LEU A 43 3.02 -13.72 -13.23
CA LEU A 43 4.42 -14.10 -13.01
C LEU A 43 5.34 -13.63 -14.15
N ALA A 44 4.88 -13.65 -15.40
CA ALA A 44 5.61 -13.14 -16.55
C ALA A 44 5.78 -11.61 -16.54
N SER A 45 4.92 -10.88 -15.81
CA SER A 45 5.02 -9.42 -15.64
C SER A 45 5.97 -9.00 -14.51
N CYS A 46 6.33 -9.91 -13.61
CA CYS A 46 7.28 -9.65 -12.54
C CYS A 46 8.71 -9.57 -13.10
N ARG A 47 9.44 -8.50 -12.79
CA ARG A 47 10.89 -8.47 -13.05
C ARG A 47 11.62 -9.42 -12.12
N THR A 48 12.89 -9.71 -12.43
CA THR A 48 13.78 -10.58 -11.64
C THR A 48 13.76 -10.25 -10.15
N GLN A 49 13.77 -8.97 -9.77
CA GLN A 49 13.75 -8.54 -8.37
C GLN A 49 12.45 -8.91 -7.66
N ALA A 50 11.29 -8.62 -8.26
CA ALA A 50 9.99 -8.97 -7.70
C ALA A 50 9.77 -10.49 -7.66
N PHE A 51 10.22 -11.20 -8.70
CA PHE A 51 10.13 -12.65 -8.76
C PHE A 51 11.02 -13.33 -7.70
N SER A 52 12.24 -12.84 -7.49
CA SER A 52 13.15 -13.32 -6.44
C SER A 52 12.55 -13.10 -5.05
N LEU A 53 11.99 -11.91 -4.80
CA LEU A 53 11.30 -11.63 -3.54
C LEU A 53 10.15 -12.61 -3.30
N LEU A 54 9.33 -12.84 -4.33
CA LEU A 54 8.21 -13.77 -4.24
C LEU A 54 8.68 -15.22 -4.00
N LEU A 55 9.79 -15.65 -4.59
CA LEU A 55 10.43 -16.94 -4.28
C LEU A 55 10.86 -17.03 -2.81
N ASP A 56 11.47 -15.97 -2.28
CA ASP A 56 11.92 -15.93 -0.89
C ASP A 56 10.74 -15.97 0.09
N LEU A 57 9.64 -15.28 -0.21
CA LEU A 57 8.44 -15.23 0.62
C LEU A 57 7.64 -16.54 0.62
N LEU A 58 7.73 -17.34 -0.44
CA LEU A 58 6.94 -18.57 -0.60
C LEU A 58 7.64 -19.82 -0.05
N LYS A 59 8.92 -19.76 0.32
CA LYS A 59 9.67 -20.92 0.81
C LYS A 59 8.93 -21.62 1.96
N PRO A 60 8.82 -22.96 1.94
CA PRO A 60 9.46 -23.91 1.00
C PRO A 60 8.67 -24.19 -0.30
N ALA A 61 7.53 -23.53 -0.53
CA ALA A 61 6.71 -23.70 -1.72
C ALA A 61 7.26 -22.89 -2.93
N THR A 62 6.71 -23.16 -4.12
CA THR A 62 7.07 -22.46 -5.35
C THR A 62 5.87 -21.68 -5.91
N PRO A 63 6.09 -20.62 -6.70
CA PRO A 63 5.02 -19.78 -7.25
C PRO A 63 4.05 -20.55 -8.14
N HIS A 64 4.54 -21.61 -8.79
CA HIS A 64 3.77 -22.45 -9.71
C HIS A 64 2.72 -23.31 -9.01
N THR A 65 2.93 -23.64 -7.73
CA THR A 65 1.97 -24.45 -6.94
C THR A 65 0.92 -23.60 -6.24
N LYS A 66 0.95 -22.28 -6.44
CA LYS A 66 0.05 -21.30 -5.81
C LYS A 66 -0.93 -20.71 -6.81
N THR A 67 -2.10 -20.36 -6.31
CA THR A 67 -3.11 -19.60 -7.05
C THR A 67 -2.69 -18.13 -7.17
N LEU A 68 -3.21 -17.42 -8.17
CA LEU A 68 -2.96 -15.98 -8.29
C LEU A 68 -3.37 -15.22 -7.02
N SER A 69 -4.51 -15.58 -6.43
CA SER A 69 -5.00 -14.97 -5.19
C SER A 69 -4.01 -15.12 -4.03
N GLU A 70 -3.43 -16.31 -3.85
CA GLU A 70 -2.39 -16.54 -2.83
C GLU A 70 -1.14 -15.68 -3.11
N LEU A 71 -0.70 -15.60 -4.37
CA LEU A 71 0.47 -14.79 -4.75
C LEU A 71 0.26 -13.29 -4.47
N LEU A 72 -0.90 -12.75 -4.86
CA LEU A 72 -1.27 -11.36 -4.59
C LEU A 72 -1.38 -11.12 -3.10
N THR A 73 -1.98 -12.03 -2.34
CA THR A 73 -2.10 -11.93 -0.88
C THR A 73 -0.72 -11.94 -0.20
N THR A 74 0.21 -12.78 -0.64
CA THR A 74 1.58 -12.83 -0.11
C THR A 74 2.30 -11.49 -0.35
N LEU A 75 2.20 -10.94 -1.56
CA LEU A 75 2.84 -9.67 -1.89
C LEU A 75 2.15 -8.48 -1.21
N HIS A 76 0.82 -8.47 -1.15
CA HIS A 76 0.04 -7.52 -0.38
C HIS A 76 0.47 -7.56 1.10
N SER A 77 0.59 -8.74 1.71
CA SER A 77 1.05 -8.86 3.11
C SER A 77 2.50 -8.41 3.30
N HIS A 78 3.35 -8.49 2.28
CA HIS A 78 4.74 -8.07 2.37
C HIS A 78 4.91 -6.56 2.17
N PHE A 79 4.22 -5.98 1.19
CA PHE A 79 4.32 -4.55 0.86
C PHE A 79 3.33 -3.68 1.65
N SER A 80 2.26 -4.30 2.11
CA SER A 80 1.23 -3.77 3.00
C SER A 80 1.08 -4.75 4.18
N PRO A 81 2.15 -4.92 5.00
CA PRO A 81 2.03 -5.72 6.22
C PRO A 81 0.87 -5.14 6.99
N ALA A 82 -0.15 -5.99 7.22
CA ALA A 82 -1.44 -5.65 7.82
C ALA A 82 -1.19 -4.50 8.77
N SER A 83 -1.73 -3.32 8.44
CA SER A 83 -1.43 -2.06 9.10
C SER A 83 -1.61 -2.25 10.58
N SER A 84 -0.55 -2.67 11.24
CA SER A 84 -0.59 -2.84 12.67
C SER A 84 -0.90 -1.44 13.14
N THR A 85 -1.80 -1.34 14.10
CA THR A 85 -2.02 -0.14 14.91
C THR A 85 -0.72 0.67 15.10
N LEU A 86 0.44 0.00 15.21
CA LEU A 86 1.77 0.59 15.26
C LEU A 86 2.25 1.36 14.00
N MET A 87 2.03 0.88 12.77
CA MET A 87 2.44 1.59 11.54
C MET A 87 1.55 2.80 11.27
N GLU A 88 0.25 2.71 11.55
CA GLU A 88 -0.65 3.88 11.47
C GLU A 88 -0.35 4.89 12.57
N ARG A 89 -0.05 4.43 13.80
CA ARG A 89 0.55 5.25 14.86
C ARG A 89 1.82 5.91 14.40
N PHE A 90 2.71 5.17 13.76
CA PHE A 90 3.98 5.70 13.30
C PHE A 90 3.79 6.77 12.23
N ARG A 91 2.90 6.54 11.25
CA ARG A 91 2.56 7.52 10.21
C ARG A 91 1.88 8.76 10.78
N PHE A 92 0.94 8.57 11.70
CA PHE A 92 0.29 9.66 12.42
C PHE A 92 1.32 10.44 13.24
N ASN A 93 2.08 9.78 14.12
CA ASN A 93 3.06 10.40 15.02
C ASN A 93 4.25 11.06 14.30
N ASN A 94 4.59 10.64 13.08
CA ASN A 94 5.63 11.27 12.28
C ASN A 94 5.10 12.27 11.24
N ARG A 95 3.78 12.56 11.26
CA ARG A 95 3.20 13.52 10.32
C ARG A 95 3.38 14.96 10.83
N SER A 96 4.47 15.60 10.43
CA SER A 96 4.69 17.04 10.64
C SER A 96 4.19 17.87 9.45
N ARG A 97 3.81 19.13 9.67
CA ARG A 97 3.41 20.05 8.58
C ARG A 97 4.57 20.26 7.62
N ARG A 98 4.33 20.04 6.32
CA ARG A 98 5.35 20.23 5.27
C ARG A 98 5.59 21.73 5.03
N GLU A 99 6.75 22.06 4.50
CA GLU A 99 7.04 23.43 4.07
C GLU A 99 6.10 23.83 2.93
N GLY A 100 5.47 25.01 3.04
CA GLY A 100 4.44 25.45 2.09
C GLY A 100 3.07 24.80 2.23
N GLU A 101 2.88 23.85 3.15
CA GLU A 101 1.58 23.25 3.42
C GLU A 101 0.71 24.17 4.29
N SER A 102 -0.52 24.45 3.81
CA SER A 102 -1.47 25.22 4.60
C SER A 102 -1.95 24.43 5.83
N LEU A 103 -2.35 25.16 6.88
CA LEU A 103 -2.88 24.53 8.10
C LEU A 103 -4.11 23.66 7.82
N GLY A 104 -4.98 24.08 6.90
CA GLY A 104 -6.16 23.32 6.50
C GLY A 104 -5.83 22.00 5.81
N GLN A 105 -4.82 21.99 4.92
CA GLN A 105 -4.33 20.78 4.27
C GLN A 105 -3.70 19.81 5.26
N PHE A 106 -2.93 20.34 6.21
CA PHE A 106 -2.34 19.54 7.28
C PHE A 106 -3.42 18.86 8.15
N VAL A 107 -4.44 19.61 8.58
CA VAL A 107 -5.56 19.08 9.36
C VAL A 107 -6.38 18.06 8.56
N ALA A 108 -6.62 18.31 7.27
CA ALA A 108 -7.32 17.36 6.40
C ALA A 108 -6.52 16.05 6.25
N ALA A 109 -5.19 16.13 6.10
CA ALA A 109 -4.32 14.97 6.04
C ALA A 109 -4.31 14.18 7.37
N LEU A 110 -4.24 14.86 8.52
CA LEU A 110 -4.33 14.21 9.83
C LEU A 110 -5.67 13.51 10.03
N ARG A 111 -6.78 14.14 9.62
CA ARG A 111 -8.11 13.51 9.67
C ARG A 111 -8.21 12.27 8.79
N GLY A 112 -7.62 12.30 7.59
CA GLY A 112 -7.55 11.15 6.70
C GLY A 112 -6.81 9.95 7.33
N LEU A 113 -5.72 10.22 8.05
CA LEU A 113 -4.93 9.20 8.76
C LEU A 113 -5.61 8.65 10.02
N VAL A 114 -6.48 9.43 10.66
CA VAL A 114 -7.27 8.98 11.81
C VAL A 114 -8.51 8.21 11.37
N SER A 115 -9.09 8.54 10.21
CA SER A 115 -10.27 7.83 9.68
C SER A 115 -9.99 6.42 9.17
N SER A 116 -8.73 6.10 8.80
CA SER A 116 -8.36 4.73 8.38
C SER A 116 -8.26 3.75 9.53
N TRP A 117 -8.32 4.24 10.77
CA TRP A 117 -7.93 3.49 11.95
C TRP A 117 -9.05 3.42 12.99
N ALA A 118 -9.34 2.20 13.44
CA ALA A 118 -10.16 1.90 14.62
C ALA A 118 -9.46 2.29 15.93
N TYR A 119 -9.24 3.58 16.18
CA TYR A 119 -9.22 4.04 17.58
C TYR A 119 -10.68 4.05 18.05
N GLY A 120 -10.94 3.52 19.25
CA GLY A 120 -12.28 3.60 19.85
C GLY A 120 -12.74 5.05 20.09
N ASN A 121 -13.57 5.26 21.11
CA ASN A 121 -14.37 6.48 21.33
C ASN A 121 -13.67 7.86 21.48
N GLN A 122 -12.38 8.05 21.15
CA GLN A 122 -11.69 9.36 21.31
C GLN A 122 -10.71 9.74 20.17
N PRO A 123 -11.15 9.89 18.92
CA PRO A 123 -10.33 10.44 17.83
C PRO A 123 -9.99 11.94 18.00
N GLY A 124 -10.80 12.68 18.77
CA GLY A 124 -10.65 14.15 18.92
C GLY A 124 -9.48 14.61 19.78
N SER A 125 -9.13 13.88 20.85
CA SER A 125 -8.00 14.22 21.73
C SER A 125 -6.65 13.97 21.05
N LEU A 126 -6.51 12.83 20.38
CA LEU A 126 -5.29 12.48 19.64
C LEU A 126 -4.98 13.46 18.50
N LEU A 127 -6.01 13.89 17.77
CA LEU A 127 -5.86 14.92 16.74
C LEU A 127 -5.37 16.25 17.33
N ARG A 128 -5.85 16.62 18.52
CA ARG A 128 -5.41 17.85 19.20
C ARG A 128 -3.95 17.75 19.63
N ASP A 129 -3.57 16.67 20.30
CA ASP A 129 -2.22 16.49 20.83
C ASP A 129 -1.19 16.43 19.69
N HIS A 130 -1.53 15.70 18.62
CA HIS A 130 -0.64 15.59 17.47
C HIS A 130 -0.60 16.85 16.60
N PHE A 131 -1.70 17.62 16.54
CA PHE A 131 -1.69 18.93 15.91
C PHE A 131 -0.73 19.89 16.62
N VAL A 132 -0.72 19.90 17.97
CA VAL A 132 0.20 20.75 18.76
C VAL A 132 1.65 20.32 18.52
N CYS A 133 1.97 19.03 18.56
CA CYS A 133 3.33 18.54 18.33
C CYS A 133 3.79 18.64 16.86
N GLY A 134 2.90 18.47 15.89
CA GLY A 134 3.21 18.42 14.45
C GLY A 134 3.23 19.77 13.74
N ILE A 135 2.83 20.85 14.43
CA ILE A 135 3.05 22.21 13.96
C ILE A 135 4.55 22.51 14.03
N ASN A 136 5.15 22.81 12.88
CA ASN A 136 6.53 23.26 12.76
C ASN A 136 6.64 24.74 13.19
N ASN A 137 6.23 25.04 14.43
CA ASN A 137 6.26 26.36 15.04
C ASN A 137 6.62 26.25 16.53
N PRO A 138 7.86 26.58 16.94
CA PRO A 138 8.30 26.47 18.32
C PRO A 138 7.57 27.43 19.29
N THR A 139 6.85 28.43 18.79
CA THR A 139 6.05 29.35 19.65
C THR A 139 4.68 28.78 20.03
N MET A 140 4.22 27.71 19.37
CA MET A 140 2.95 27.04 19.65
C MET A 140 3.12 25.71 20.41
N GLN A 141 4.36 25.25 20.59
CA GLN A 141 4.73 24.13 21.44
C GLN A 141 5.09 24.69 22.82
N ILE A 142 4.13 24.69 23.74
CA ILE A 142 4.30 25.19 25.13
C ILE A 142 4.30 23.99 26.07
#